data_AF-A0A5X0GNH5-F1
#
_entry.id   AF-A0A5X0GNH5-F1
#
_cell.length_a   1.000
_cell.length_b   1.000
_cell.length_c   1.000
_cell.angle_alpha   90.00
_cell.angle_beta   90.00
_cell.angle_gamma   90.00
#
_symmetry.space_group_name_H-M   'P 1'
#
loop_
_entity.id
_entity.type
_entity.pdbx_description
1 polymer ?
#
loop_
_entity_poly.entity_id
_entity_poly.type
_entity_poly.pdbx_seq_one_letter_code
_entity_poly.pdbx_strand_id
1 'polypeptide(L)'
;MSSEVIHSGRAAMSAVTVTVYGKFAVLAPQILFSVINKMVVSPWNTTFDYCEVNPLLGFYLPARQDYYSLRYSSDSEVVIVNERELGIISTLIFLFVVINSELLGINKNQFIQEMFELTVLQGKYDRLLSYARAQLSTEAFDFCQSYIK
;
A
#
# COMPACT_ATOMS: atom_id res chain seq x y z
N MET A 1 -15.56 18.83 -3.88
CA MET A 1 -14.67 18.19 -4.85
C MET A 1 -13.29 18.12 -4.21
N SER A 2 -12.87 16.95 -3.71
CA SER A 2 -11.46 16.74 -3.37
C SER A 2 -10.71 16.52 -4.68
N SER A 3 -9.85 17.46 -5.07
CA SER A 3 -8.95 17.26 -6.19
C SER A 3 -7.84 16.31 -5.70
N GLU A 4 -7.96 15.03 -6.04
CA GLU A 4 -6.88 14.09 -5.82
C GLU A 4 -5.63 14.55 -6.58
N VAL A 5 -4.46 14.36 -5.99
CA VAL A 5 -3.18 14.74 -6.58
C VAL A 5 -2.37 13.47 -6.83
N ILE A 6 -1.92 13.28 -8.07
CA ILE A 6 -1.03 12.17 -8.43
C ILE A 6 0.39 12.73 -8.52
N HIS A 7 1.28 12.18 -7.68
CA HIS A 7 2.70 12.49 -7.65
C HIS A 7 3.44 11.48 -8.52
N SER A 8 3.55 11.78 -9.81
CA SER A 8 4.14 10.86 -10.78
C SER A 8 5.65 10.90 -10.85
N GLY A 9 6.24 9.72 -11.04
CA GLY A 9 7.67 9.55 -11.20
C GLY A 9 8.45 9.52 -9.89
N ARG A 10 9.65 8.93 -9.96
CA ARG A 10 10.45 8.57 -8.78
C ARG A 10 10.69 9.74 -7.82
N ALA A 11 11.06 10.91 -8.33
CA ALA A 11 11.42 12.05 -7.48
C ALA A 11 10.21 12.60 -6.70
N ALA A 12 9.08 12.84 -7.38
CA ALA A 12 7.88 13.37 -6.76
C ALA A 12 7.26 12.36 -5.78
N MET A 13 7.16 11.09 -6.19
CA MET A 13 6.69 10.00 -5.34
C MET A 13 7.56 9.83 -4.10
N SER A 14 8.90 9.80 -4.24
CA SER A 14 9.80 9.67 -3.09
C SER A 14 9.68 10.84 -2.11
N ALA A 15 9.59 12.09 -2.60
CA ALA A 15 9.47 13.26 -1.73
C ALA A 15 8.16 13.23 -0.90
N VAL A 16 7.03 12.93 -1.54
CA VAL A 16 5.74 12.88 -0.84
C VAL A 16 5.67 11.68 0.12
N THR A 17 6.14 10.50 -0.28
CA THR A 17 6.05 9.29 0.55
C THR A 17 6.96 9.33 1.77
N VAL A 18 8.11 10.00 1.72
CA VAL A 18 8.93 10.29 2.92
C VAL A 18 8.16 11.18 3.90
N THR A 19 7.42 12.17 3.40
CA THR A 19 6.56 13.02 4.25
C THR A 19 5.40 12.22 4.85
N VAL A 20 4.82 11.31 4.08
CA VAL A 20 3.66 10.51 4.49
C VAL A 20 4.04 9.39 5.46
N TYR A 21 5.09 8.63 5.18
CA TYR A 21 5.43 7.39 5.88
C TYR A 21 6.72 7.50 6.71
N GLY A 22 7.38 8.67 6.71
CA GLY A 22 8.64 8.88 7.43
C GLY A 22 9.73 7.94 6.94
N LYS A 23 10.52 7.41 7.88
CA LYS A 23 11.62 6.47 7.58
C LYS A 23 11.16 5.19 6.89
N PHE A 24 9.90 4.78 7.07
CA PHE A 24 9.38 3.53 6.51
C PHE A 24 9.14 3.59 4.99
N ALA A 25 9.13 4.79 4.40
CA ALA A 25 9.06 4.96 2.95
C ALA A 25 10.18 4.21 2.20
N VAL A 26 11.36 4.05 2.83
CA VAL A 26 12.50 3.33 2.24
C VAL A 26 12.21 1.83 2.03
N LEU A 27 11.29 1.25 2.79
CA LEU A 27 10.94 -0.16 2.71
C LEU A 27 9.92 -0.44 1.60
N ALA A 28 9.19 0.59 1.17
CA ALA A 28 8.07 0.43 0.24
C ALA A 28 8.47 -0.23 -1.10
N PRO A 29 9.58 0.13 -1.79
CA PRO A 29 9.92 -0.52 -3.05
C PRO A 29 10.09 -2.04 -2.93
N GLN A 30 10.76 -2.51 -1.88
CA GLN A 30 10.99 -3.93 -1.65
C GLN A 30 9.69 -4.66 -1.29
N ILE A 31 8.91 -4.09 -0.37
CA ILE A 31 7.66 -4.71 0.09
C ILE A 31 6.64 -4.75 -1.04
N LEU A 32 6.40 -3.63 -1.73
CA LEU A 32 5.45 -3.54 -2.84
C LEU A 32 5.83 -4.49 -3.97
N PHE A 33 7.11 -4.57 -4.36
CA PHE A 33 7.54 -5.49 -5.40
C PHE A 33 7.35 -6.95 -4.98
N SER A 34 7.65 -7.29 -3.71
CA SER A 34 7.38 -8.63 -3.19
C SER A 34 5.88 -8.97 -3.15
N VAL A 35 5.02 -8.00 -2.82
CA VAL A 35 3.56 -8.19 -2.80
C VAL A 35 3.07 -8.43 -4.22
N ILE A 36 3.46 -7.56 -5.16
CA ILE A 36 3.09 -7.64 -6.57
C ILE A 36 3.50 -8.98 -7.19
N ASN A 37 4.75 -9.41 -7.00
CA ASN A 37 5.23 -10.69 -7.56
C ASN A 37 4.53 -11.91 -6.98
N LYS A 38 3.95 -11.81 -5.78
CA LYS A 38 3.18 -12.89 -5.17
C LYS A 38 1.74 -12.92 -5.67
N MET A 39 1.11 -11.76 -5.84
CA MET A 39 -0.33 -11.67 -6.09
C MET A 39 -0.71 -11.49 -7.56
N VAL A 40 0.10 -10.78 -8.37
CA VAL A 40 -0.24 -10.46 -9.76
C VAL A 40 0.13 -11.63 -10.66
N VAL A 41 -0.83 -12.12 -11.45
CA VAL A 41 -0.66 -13.29 -12.32
C VAL A 41 0.22 -12.97 -13.53
N SER A 42 0.14 -11.74 -14.04
CA SER A 42 0.88 -11.30 -15.22
C SER A 42 2.23 -10.65 -14.85
N PRO A 43 3.20 -10.63 -15.78
CA PRO A 43 4.47 -9.93 -15.55
C PRO A 43 4.25 -8.45 -15.23
N TRP A 44 4.77 -8.00 -14.10
CA TRP A 44 4.74 -6.61 -13.70
C TRP A 44 5.72 -5.78 -14.53
N ASN A 45 5.21 -4.78 -15.26
CA ASN A 45 6.00 -3.96 -16.19
C ASN A 45 5.79 -2.45 -16.03
N THR A 46 5.27 -2.01 -14.89
CA THR A 46 5.01 -0.59 -14.58
C THR A 46 5.76 -0.15 -13.32
N THR A 47 5.81 1.16 -13.07
CA THR A 47 6.24 1.73 -11.79
C THR A 47 5.03 2.05 -10.92
N PHE A 48 5.30 2.48 -9.68
CA PHE A 48 4.32 3.13 -8.83
C PHE A 48 4.50 4.65 -8.86
N ASP A 49 3.37 5.33 -8.80
CA ASP A 49 3.19 6.73 -8.41
C ASP A 49 2.59 6.78 -7.00
N TYR A 50 2.33 7.98 -6.48
CA TYR A 50 1.59 8.15 -5.22
C TYR A 50 0.34 9.01 -5.44
N CYS A 51 -0.82 8.49 -5.06
CA CYS A 51 -2.10 9.19 -5.12
C CYS A 51 -2.45 9.76 -3.74
N GLU A 52 -2.53 11.08 -3.62
CA GLU A 52 -3.02 11.77 -2.43
C GLU A 52 -4.50 12.14 -2.64
N VAL A 53 -5.37 11.49 -1.87
CA VAL A 53 -6.83 11.77 -1.89
C VAL A 53 -7.13 13.02 -1.07
N ASN A 54 -6.45 13.14 0.07
CA ASN A 54 -6.44 14.32 0.95
C ASN A 54 -5.21 14.25 1.87
N PRO A 55 -4.91 15.29 2.68
CA PRO A 55 -3.69 15.34 3.50
C PRO A 55 -3.52 14.18 4.51
N LEU A 56 -4.58 13.43 4.81
CA LEU A 56 -4.57 12.30 5.76
C LEU A 56 -4.73 10.94 5.07
N LEU A 57 -4.90 10.90 3.74
CA LEU A 57 -5.21 9.70 2.98
C LEU A 57 -4.52 9.72 1.61
N GLY A 58 -3.69 8.71 1.38
CA GLY A 58 -3.13 8.42 0.07
C GLY A 58 -2.56 7.01 0.01
N PHE A 59 -2.23 6.57 -1.20
CA PHE A 59 -1.78 5.22 -1.48
C PHE A 59 -0.85 5.17 -2.70
N TYR A 60 -0.01 4.16 -2.76
CA TYR A 60 0.79 3.86 -3.95
C TYR A 60 -0.15 3.44 -5.08
N LEU A 61 0.08 3.98 -6.28
CA LEU A 61 -0.77 3.77 -7.44
C LEU A 61 0.07 3.21 -8.59
N PRO A 62 -0.28 2.08 -9.22
CA PRO A 62 0.35 1.66 -10.48
C PRO A 62 0.29 2.79 -11.51
N ALA A 63 1.43 3.19 -12.07
CA ALA A 63 1.48 4.31 -13.03
C ALA A 63 0.74 4.02 -14.34
N ARG A 64 0.61 2.73 -14.70
CA ARG A 64 -0.19 2.26 -15.82
C ARG A 64 -1.63 2.02 -15.38
N GLN A 65 -2.56 2.74 -16.00
CA GLN A 65 -4.00 2.48 -15.89
C GLN A 65 -4.33 1.22 -16.69
N ASP A 66 -4.74 0.16 -16.01
CA ASP A 66 -5.06 -1.13 -16.60
C ASP A 66 -5.85 -1.99 -15.61
N TYR A 67 -6.31 -3.15 -16.07
CA TYR A 67 -6.83 -4.21 -15.22
C TYR A 67 -5.73 -5.23 -14.92
N TYR A 68 -5.73 -5.69 -13.66
CA TYR A 68 -4.76 -6.62 -13.12
C TYR A 68 -5.47 -7.86 -12.61
N SER A 69 -4.96 -9.03 -12.97
CA SER A 69 -5.43 -10.30 -12.46
C SER A 69 -4.65 -10.67 -11.20
N LEU A 70 -5.36 -10.83 -10.09
CA LEU A 70 -4.81 -11.19 -8.79
C LEU A 70 -5.16 -12.63 -8.44
N ARG A 71 -4.25 -13.32 -7.76
CA ARG A 71 -4.45 -14.68 -7.24
C ARG A 71 -3.70 -14.87 -5.92
N TYR A 72 -4.28 -15.60 -4.97
CA TYR A 72 -3.67 -15.87 -3.66
C TYR A 72 -2.69 -17.04 -3.71
N SER A 73 -3.06 -18.10 -4.43
CA SER A 73 -2.25 -19.31 -4.67
C SER A 73 -2.53 -19.84 -6.07
N SER A 74 -1.74 -20.77 -6.61
CA SER A 74 -1.97 -21.32 -7.96
C SER A 74 -3.41 -21.82 -8.19
N ASP A 75 -4.06 -22.28 -7.12
CA ASP A 75 -5.36 -22.96 -7.17
C ASP A 75 -6.53 -22.05 -6.77
N SER A 76 -6.26 -20.80 -6.35
CA SER A 76 -7.33 -19.86 -5.99
C SER A 76 -7.97 -19.24 -7.22
N GLU A 77 -9.20 -18.74 -7.05
CA GLU A 77 -9.86 -17.95 -8.08
C GLU A 77 -9.08 -16.69 -8.43
N VAL A 78 -9.26 -16.22 -9.66
CA VAL A 78 -8.68 -14.97 -10.15
C VAL A 78 -9.63 -13.83 -9.84
N VAL A 79 -9.13 -12.80 -9.16
CA VAL A 79 -9.84 -11.55 -8.94
C VAL A 79 -9.28 -10.51 -9.91
N ILE A 80 -10.15 -9.85 -10.68
CA ILE A 80 -9.75 -8.77 -11.58
C ILE A 80 -9.96 -7.44 -10.87
N VAL A 81 -8.92 -6.61 -10.82
CA VAL A 81 -8.97 -5.29 -10.18
C VAL A 81 -8.43 -4.23 -11.13
N ASN A 82 -8.87 -2.97 -10.98
CA ASN A 82 -8.23 -1.85 -11.67
C ASN A 82 -6.96 -1.37 -10.93
N GLU A 83 -6.25 -0.38 -11.50
CA GLU A 83 -5.02 0.15 -10.92
C GLU A 83 -5.22 0.77 -9.53
N ARG A 84 -6.38 1.40 -9.27
CA ARG A 84 -6.67 2.01 -7.97
C ARG A 84 -6.90 0.97 -6.90
N GLU A 85 -7.73 -0.03 -7.19
CA GLU A 85 -7.96 -1.16 -6.29
C GLU A 85 -6.63 -1.86 -5.98
N LEU A 86 -5.80 -2.12 -7.00
CA LEU A 86 -4.47 -2.69 -6.81
C LEU A 86 -3.57 -1.82 -5.93
N GLY A 87 -3.60 -0.51 -6.15
CA GLY A 87 -2.85 0.47 -5.36
C GLY A 87 -3.25 0.49 -3.90
N ILE A 88 -4.55 0.48 -3.61
CA ILE A 88 -5.09 0.44 -2.25
C ILE A 88 -4.71 -0.88 -1.56
N ILE A 89 -4.91 -2.02 -2.24
CA ILE A 89 -4.58 -3.36 -1.70
C ILE A 89 -3.09 -3.45 -1.37
N SER A 90 -2.22 -3.13 -2.33
CA SER A 90 -0.77 -3.22 -2.15
C SER A 90 -0.27 -2.27 -1.05
N THR A 91 -0.86 -1.08 -0.92
CA THR A 91 -0.54 -0.13 0.15
C THR A 91 -1.00 -0.62 1.52
N LEU A 92 -2.20 -1.21 1.63
CA LEU A 92 -2.67 -1.82 2.88
C LEU A 92 -1.75 -2.94 3.35
N ILE A 93 -1.33 -3.82 2.43
CA ILE A 93 -0.40 -4.90 2.75
C ILE A 93 0.97 -4.32 3.15
N PHE A 94 1.46 -3.29 2.47
CA PHE A 94 2.68 -2.59 2.86
C PHE A 94 2.61 -2.07 4.31
N LEU A 95 1.55 -1.34 4.64
CA LEU A 95 1.35 -0.81 5.99
C LEU A 95 1.24 -1.94 7.02
N PHE A 96 0.49 -3.00 6.72
CA PHE A 96 0.35 -4.16 7.59
C PHE A 96 1.70 -4.82 7.87
N VAL A 97 2.52 -5.05 6.83
CA VAL A 97 3.87 -5.62 6.98
C VAL A 97 4.75 -4.73 7.83
N VAL A 98 4.77 -3.41 7.59
CA VAL A 98 5.60 -2.48 8.37
C VAL A 98 5.19 -2.44 9.84
N ILE A 99 3.88 -2.37 10.12
CA ILE A 99 3.33 -2.29 11.48
C ILE A 99 3.61 -3.57 12.28
N ASN A 100 3.47 -4.73 11.65
CA ASN A 100 3.61 -6.03 12.32
C ASN A 100 5.01 -6.65 12.21
N SER A 101 5.96 -5.95 11.58
CA SER A 101 7.29 -6.47 11.34
C SER A 101 8.18 -6.34 12.59
N GLU A 102 8.60 -7.48 13.13
CA GLU A 102 9.69 -7.57 14.12
C GLU A 102 11.04 -7.05 13.58
N LEU A 103 11.21 -6.91 12.24
CA LEU A 103 12.44 -6.43 11.59
C LEU A 103 12.84 -5.00 11.98
N LEU A 104 12.00 -4.26 12.70
CA LEU A 104 12.32 -2.90 13.13
C LEU A 104 13.38 -2.85 14.23
N GLY A 105 13.80 -4.00 14.78
CA GLY A 105 15.01 -4.10 15.60
C GLY A 105 15.04 -3.04 16.70
N ILE A 106 13.89 -2.83 17.35
CA ILE A 106 13.60 -1.65 18.16
C ILE A 106 14.66 -1.53 19.25
N ASN A 107 15.52 -0.52 19.10
CA ASN A 107 16.55 -0.21 20.08
C ASN A 107 15.86 0.46 21.27
N LYS A 108 16.13 -0.02 22.50
CA LYS A 108 15.47 0.48 23.73
C LYS A 108 15.61 2.00 23.91
N ASN A 109 16.64 2.62 23.35
CA ASN A 109 16.87 4.07 23.43
C ASN A 109 16.07 4.90 22.41
N GLN A 110 15.43 4.28 21.40
CA GLN A 110 14.60 4.95 20.40
C GLN A 110 13.10 4.56 20.50
N PHE A 111 12.79 3.65 21.43
CA PHE A 111 11.47 3.02 21.60
C PHE A 111 10.29 4.00 21.54
N ILE A 112 10.35 5.15 22.23
CA ILE A 112 9.23 6.12 22.28
C ILE A 112 8.98 6.75 20.90
N GLN A 113 10.04 7.13 20.18
CA GLN A 113 9.92 7.73 18.86
C GLN A 113 9.40 6.70 17.85
N GLU A 114 9.92 5.47 17.89
CA GLU A 114 9.47 4.40 17.00
C GLU A 114 8.02 3.99 17.27
N MET A 115 7.61 3.95 18.53
CA MET A 115 6.21 3.73 18.93
C MET A 115 5.28 4.83 18.41
N PHE A 116 5.72 6.09 18.47
CA PHE A 116 4.95 7.21 17.92
C PHE A 116 4.80 7.10 16.39
N GLU A 117 5.90 6.84 15.68
CA GLU A 117 5.88 6.67 14.22
C GLU A 117 4.99 5.49 13.79
N LEU A 118 5.04 4.36 14.52
CA LEU A 118 4.14 3.21 14.31
C LEU A 118 2.68 3.54 14.60
N THR A 119 2.39 4.33 15.64
CA THR A 119 1.02 4.78 15.95
C THR A 119 0.47 5.65 14.82
N VAL A 120 1.31 6.53 14.25
CA VAL A 120 0.93 7.34 13.09
C VAL A 120 0.66 6.47 11.86
N LEU A 121 1.48 5.44 11.62
CA LEU A 121 1.23 4.47 10.55
C LEU A 121 -0.05 3.67 10.76
N GLN A 122 -0.33 3.24 12.00
CA GLN A 122 -1.58 2.55 12.33
C GLN A 122 -2.79 3.45 11.99
N GLY A 123 -2.74 4.73 12.38
CA GLY A 123 -3.81 5.67 12.02
C GLY A 123 -3.96 5.88 10.50
N LYS A 124 -2.89 5.74 9.71
CA LYS A 124 -2.97 5.77 8.24
C LYS A 124 -3.56 4.48 7.69
N TYR A 125 -3.18 3.33 8.24
CA TYR A 125 -3.75 2.03 7.91
C TYR A 125 -5.26 2.02 8.15
N ASP A 126 -5.73 2.46 9.32
CA ASP A 126 -7.15 2.48 9.67
C ASP A 126 -7.97 3.36 8.71
N ARG A 127 -7.45 4.53 8.35
CA ARG A 127 -8.08 5.44 7.37
C ARG A 127 -8.13 4.82 5.98
N LEU A 128 -7.03 4.23 5.53
CA LEU A 128 -6.99 3.57 4.22
C LEU A 128 -7.89 2.35 4.18
N LEU A 129 -8.00 1.59 5.28
CA LEU A 129 -8.90 0.44 5.40
C LEU A 129 -10.36 0.88 5.34
N SER A 130 -10.72 1.96 6.03
CA SER A 130 -12.07 2.53 5.96
C SER A 130 -12.38 3.06 4.55
N TYR A 131 -11.42 3.70 3.89
CA TYR A 131 -11.56 4.13 2.50
C TYR A 131 -11.72 2.93 1.56
N ALA A 132 -10.90 1.88 1.76
CA ALA A 132 -10.93 0.68 0.94
C ALA A 132 -12.30 0.00 0.98
N ARG A 133 -12.90 -0.10 2.17
CA ARG A 133 -14.25 -0.66 2.34
C ARG A 133 -15.33 0.07 1.54
N ALA A 134 -15.13 1.35 1.25
CA ALA A 134 -16.06 2.17 0.49
C ALA A 134 -15.75 2.22 -1.02
N GLN A 135 -14.55 1.85 -1.45
CA GLN A 135 -14.06 2.06 -2.82
C GLN A 135 -13.75 0.77 -3.58
N LEU A 136 -13.40 -0.32 -2.88
CA LEU A 136 -13.11 -1.60 -3.52
C LEU A 136 -14.42 -2.33 -3.86
N SER A 137 -14.40 -3.09 -4.95
CA SER A 137 -15.37 -4.17 -5.15
C SER A 137 -15.34 -5.18 -4.00
N THR A 138 -16.43 -5.92 -3.81
CA THR A 138 -16.53 -6.94 -2.74
C THR A 138 -15.42 -7.98 -2.89
N GLU A 139 -15.17 -8.43 -4.10
CA GLU A 139 -14.14 -9.42 -4.45
C GLU A 139 -12.73 -8.89 -4.17
N ALA A 140 -12.45 -7.63 -4.52
CA ALA A 140 -11.17 -6.99 -4.24
C ALA A 140 -10.95 -6.79 -2.73
N PHE A 141 -11.99 -6.43 -1.99
CA PHE A 141 -11.91 -6.26 -0.54
C PHE A 141 -11.69 -7.60 0.17
N ASP A 142 -12.42 -8.64 -0.21
CA ASP A 142 -12.25 -9.99 0.33
C ASP A 142 -10.86 -10.57 0.01
N PHE A 143 -10.36 -10.33 -1.21
CA PHE A 143 -8.98 -10.64 -1.58
C PHE A 143 -7.99 -9.95 -0.65
N CYS A 144 -8.14 -8.64 -0.43
CA CYS A 144 -7.29 -7.88 0.48
C CYS A 144 -7.27 -8.47 1.90
N GLN A 145 -8.45 -8.80 2.43
CA GLN A 145 -8.60 -9.37 3.78
C GLN A 145 -7.91 -10.73 3.94
N SER A 146 -7.69 -11.49 2.86
CA SER A 146 -6.95 -12.75 2.93
C SER A 146 -5.45 -12.59 3.26
N TYR A 147 -4.89 -11.39 3.07
CA TYR A 147 -3.47 -11.08 3.29
C TYR A 147 -3.16 -10.39 4.62
N ILE A 148 -4.18 -9.84 5.29
CA ILE A 148 -4.03 -8.94 6.47
C ILE A 148 -4.78 -9.46 7.71
N LYS A 149 -5.04 -10.78 7.74
CA LYS A 149 -5.65 -11.50 8.89
C LYS A 149 -4.59 -12.05 9.85
#